data_AF-A0A5C8Z8H1-F1
#
_entry.id   AF-A0A5C8Z8H1-F1
#
_cell.length_a   1.000
_cell.length_b   1.000
_cell.length_c   1.000
_cell.angle_alpha   90.00
_cell.angle_beta   90.00
_cell.angle_gamma   90.00
#
_symmetry.space_group_name_H-M   'P 1'
#
loop_
_entity.id
_entity.type
_entity.pdbx_description
1 polymer ?
#
loop_
_entity_poly.entity_id
_entity_poly.type
_entity_poly.pdbx_seq_one_letter_code
_entity_poly.pdbx_strand_id
1 'polypeptide(L)'
;MREADRGQDEMMQQHIQGQANAFGMGVDLALRDLRYLKSEMDTILTESDYSKIKHCVFELSETPKILVSAMVVPEMDFHGNALQKLGLQDEVYSYIFFNCISYEGKGCFVFSWLTDHDGYCSKFIDSLLALSDDQVSDAIVRFCYSFSENTWALPSWWDSLSKPAKESIGDRLMQGTPMAIHPIDCLKDDNHRFNAMRISKRELRVHEKT
;
A
#
# COMPACT_ATOMS: atom_id res chain seq x y z
N MET A 1 -6.26 19.48 18.71
CA MET A 1 -6.03 20.38 17.56
C MET A 1 -6.95 21.59 17.56
N ARG A 2 -8.28 21.43 17.62
CA ARG A 2 -9.23 22.56 17.50
C ARG A 2 -9.19 23.64 18.58
N GLU A 3 -8.52 23.42 19.70
CA GLU A 3 -8.29 24.45 20.73
C GLU A 3 -6.85 25.00 20.72
N ALA A 4 -5.98 24.45 19.86
CA ALA A 4 -4.57 24.83 19.78
C ALA A 4 -4.35 26.16 19.03
N ASP A 5 -5.39 26.69 18.40
CA ASP A 5 -5.42 27.95 17.66
C ASP A 5 -5.82 29.16 18.54
N ARG A 6 -6.32 28.93 19.76
CA ARG A 6 -6.71 29.99 20.69
C ARG A 6 -5.52 30.94 20.95
N GLY A 7 -5.72 32.22 20.64
CA GLY A 7 -4.70 33.27 20.83
C GLY A 7 -3.74 33.46 19.65
N GLN A 8 -3.89 32.71 18.56
CA GLN A 8 -3.20 32.95 17.29
C GLN A 8 -3.86 34.08 16.49
N ASP A 9 -3.19 34.61 15.48
CA ASP A 9 -3.81 35.55 14.53
C ASP A 9 -4.89 34.86 13.67
N GLU A 10 -5.77 35.65 13.07
CA GLU A 10 -6.92 35.13 12.33
C GLU A 10 -6.53 34.21 11.17
N MET A 11 -5.46 34.53 10.42
CA MET A 11 -5.03 33.67 9.30
C MET A 11 -4.53 32.33 9.80
N MET A 12 -3.76 32.32 10.89
CA MET A 12 -3.29 31.10 11.52
C MET A 12 -4.45 30.26 12.10
N GLN A 13 -5.44 30.89 12.72
CA GLN A 13 -6.64 30.20 13.20
C GLN A 13 -7.41 29.53 12.04
N GLN A 14 -7.65 30.26 10.96
CA GLN A 14 -8.30 29.72 9.76
C GLN A 14 -7.52 28.53 9.18
N HIS A 15 -6.18 28.62 9.15
CA HIS A 15 -5.33 27.55 8.68
C HIS A 15 -5.42 26.28 9.55
N ILE A 16 -5.31 26.43 10.88
CA ILE A 16 -5.40 25.30 11.83
C ILE A 16 -6.78 24.64 11.76
N GLN A 17 -7.85 25.44 11.72
CA GLN A 17 -9.22 24.91 11.62
C GLN A 17 -9.48 24.24 10.26
N GLY A 18 -8.96 24.81 9.17
CA GLY A 18 -9.01 24.21 7.84
C GLY A 18 -8.37 22.83 7.79
N GLN A 19 -7.15 22.70 8.32
CA GLN A 19 -6.47 21.40 8.43
C GLN A 19 -7.23 20.41 9.31
N ALA A 20 -7.72 20.84 10.49
CA ALA A 20 -8.48 19.99 11.38
C ALA A 20 -9.78 19.47 10.73
N ASN A 21 -10.44 20.30 9.92
CA ASN A 21 -11.63 19.91 9.17
C ASN A 21 -11.30 18.93 8.05
N ALA A 22 -10.27 19.19 7.25
CA ALA A 22 -9.83 18.27 6.21
C ALA A 22 -9.42 16.89 6.78
N PHE A 23 -8.70 16.88 7.91
CA PHE A 23 -8.38 15.65 8.62
C PHE A 23 -9.63 14.92 9.11
N GLY A 24 -10.59 15.65 9.70
CA GLY A 24 -11.87 15.08 10.12
C GLY A 24 -12.63 14.43 8.97
N MET A 25 -12.73 15.10 7.82
CA MET A 25 -13.35 14.55 6.61
C MET A 25 -12.62 13.28 6.13
N GLY A 26 -11.28 13.26 6.17
CA GLY A 26 -10.49 12.07 5.83
C GLY A 26 -10.77 10.89 6.76
N VAL A 27 -10.90 11.14 8.06
CA VAL A 27 -11.28 10.12 9.06
C VAL A 27 -12.68 9.58 8.78
N ASP A 28 -13.65 10.45 8.49
CA ASP A 28 -15.03 10.03 8.22
C ASP A 28 -15.11 9.16 6.95
N LEU A 29 -14.41 9.54 5.88
CA LEU A 29 -14.28 8.74 4.65
C LEU A 29 -13.63 7.39 4.93
N ALA A 30 -12.51 7.37 5.67
CA ALA A 30 -11.83 6.13 6.03
C ALA A 30 -12.74 5.22 6.88
N LEU A 31 -13.49 5.76 7.85
CA LEU A 31 -14.40 4.98 8.68
C LEU A 31 -15.57 4.40 7.88
N ARG A 32 -16.13 5.15 6.92
CA ARG A 32 -17.15 4.65 5.99
C ARG A 32 -16.63 3.43 5.23
N ASP A 33 -15.44 3.55 4.64
CA ASP A 33 -14.85 2.52 3.78
C ASP A 33 -14.45 1.29 4.58
N LEU A 34 -13.86 1.49 5.77
CA LEU A 34 -13.52 0.41 6.69
C LEU A 34 -14.75 -0.40 7.14
N ARG A 35 -15.89 0.26 7.35
CA ARG A 35 -17.15 -0.42 7.70
C ARG A 35 -17.67 -1.26 6.54
N TYR A 36 -17.62 -0.72 5.32
CA TYR A 36 -17.97 -1.46 4.10
C TYR A 36 -17.06 -2.68 3.93
N LEU A 37 -15.74 -2.48 3.95
CA LEU A 37 -14.76 -3.56 3.81
C LEU A 37 -14.95 -4.65 4.87
N LYS A 38 -15.17 -4.26 6.13
CA LYS A 38 -15.43 -5.22 7.20
C LYS A 38 -16.70 -6.05 6.92
N SER A 39 -17.78 -5.40 6.50
CA SER A 39 -19.04 -6.08 6.18
C SER A 39 -18.85 -7.12 5.06
N GLU A 40 -18.15 -6.75 3.99
CA GLU A 40 -17.86 -7.65 2.87
C GLU A 40 -16.98 -8.83 3.30
N MET A 41 -15.90 -8.55 4.04
CA MET A 41 -14.98 -9.59 4.53
C MET A 41 -15.66 -10.56 5.52
N ASP A 42 -16.50 -10.05 6.43
CA ASP A 42 -17.28 -10.88 7.36
C ASP A 42 -18.27 -11.78 6.60
N THR A 43 -18.91 -11.25 5.56
CA THR A 43 -19.83 -12.00 4.69
C THR A 43 -19.08 -13.10 3.94
N ILE A 44 -17.95 -12.76 3.31
CA ILE A 44 -17.10 -13.73 2.59
C ILE A 44 -16.65 -14.86 3.52
N LEU A 45 -16.21 -14.53 4.73
CA LEU A 45 -15.75 -15.52 5.70
C LEU A 45 -16.89 -16.42 6.20
N THR A 46 -18.05 -15.84 6.52
CA THR A 46 -19.19 -16.58 7.07
C THR A 46 -19.85 -17.47 6.01
N GLU A 47 -19.97 -16.98 4.79
CA GLU A 47 -20.52 -17.74 3.65
C GLU A 47 -19.49 -18.67 3.00
N SER A 48 -18.20 -18.51 3.32
CA SER A 48 -17.08 -19.16 2.63
C SER A 48 -17.07 -18.89 1.11
N ASP A 49 -17.62 -17.76 0.66
CA ASP A 49 -17.67 -17.37 -0.75
C ASP A 49 -16.41 -16.58 -1.15
N TYR A 50 -15.28 -17.30 -1.22
CA TYR A 50 -13.98 -16.71 -1.59
C TYR A 50 -13.90 -16.26 -3.06
N SER A 51 -14.91 -16.54 -3.89
CA SER A 51 -14.96 -16.04 -5.27
C SER A 51 -15.08 -14.52 -5.37
N LYS A 52 -15.47 -13.86 -4.26
CA LYS A 52 -15.55 -12.39 -4.12
C LYS A 52 -14.19 -11.74 -3.84
N ILE A 53 -13.11 -12.50 -3.70
CA ILE A 53 -11.74 -11.98 -3.53
C ILE A 53 -10.86 -12.46 -4.67
N LYS A 54 -10.08 -11.54 -5.23
CA LYS A 54 -9.01 -11.83 -6.18
C LYS A 54 -7.66 -11.71 -5.50
N HIS A 55 -6.69 -12.50 -5.96
CA HIS A 55 -5.34 -12.48 -5.43
C HIS A 55 -4.28 -12.41 -6.53
N CYS A 56 -3.18 -11.73 -6.24
CA CYS A 56 -1.93 -11.87 -6.97
C CYS A 56 -0.85 -12.33 -6.00
N VAL A 57 -0.22 -13.47 -6.30
CA VAL A 57 0.77 -14.12 -5.43
C VAL A 57 2.12 -14.09 -6.11
N PHE A 58 3.10 -13.53 -5.40
CA PHE A 58 4.52 -13.63 -5.73
C PHE A 58 5.15 -14.65 -4.78
N GLU A 59 5.49 -15.82 -5.28
CA GLU A 59 6.20 -16.83 -4.50
C GLU A 59 7.68 -16.48 -4.41
N LEU A 60 8.27 -16.70 -3.24
CA LEU A 60 9.66 -16.37 -2.94
C LEU A 60 10.47 -17.65 -2.73
N SER A 61 11.60 -17.77 -3.40
CA SER A 61 12.49 -18.94 -3.25
C SER A 61 13.28 -18.95 -1.94
N GLU A 62 13.24 -17.84 -1.18
CA GLU A 62 13.94 -17.68 0.08
C GLU A 62 13.11 -16.86 1.08
N THR A 63 13.49 -16.89 2.35
CA THR A 63 12.88 -16.03 3.38
C THR A 63 13.06 -14.55 3.02
N PRO A 64 11.95 -13.79 2.93
CA PRO A 64 12.00 -12.35 2.65
C PRO A 64 12.73 -11.61 3.76
N LYS A 65 13.43 -10.53 3.39
CA LYS A 65 14.14 -9.66 4.35
C LYS A 65 13.25 -8.58 4.94
N ILE A 66 12.04 -8.40 4.41
CA ILE A 66 11.00 -7.53 4.96
C ILE A 66 9.71 -8.33 5.18
N LEU A 67 8.91 -7.91 6.16
CA LEU A 67 7.56 -8.43 6.39
C LEU A 67 6.60 -7.26 6.57
N VAL A 68 5.38 -7.41 6.08
CA VAL A 68 4.38 -6.34 6.12
C VAL A 68 2.98 -6.95 6.08
N SER A 69 2.01 -6.26 6.69
CA SER A 69 0.59 -6.53 6.55
C SER A 69 -0.17 -5.22 6.63
N ALA A 70 -0.76 -4.80 5.53
CA ALA A 70 -1.47 -3.53 5.45
C ALA A 70 -2.47 -3.53 4.29
N MET A 71 -3.17 -2.42 4.13
CA MET A 71 -4.01 -2.14 2.97
C MET A 71 -3.89 -0.68 2.61
N VAL A 72 -4.12 -0.37 1.34
CA VAL A 72 -4.05 1.00 0.85
C VAL A 72 -5.04 1.21 -0.29
N VAL A 73 -5.40 2.46 -0.53
CA VAL A 73 -6.02 2.90 -1.77
C VAL A 73 -4.90 3.12 -2.78
N PRO A 74 -4.74 2.31 -3.85
CA PRO A 74 -3.74 2.57 -4.87
C PRO A 74 -4.07 3.88 -5.58
N GLU A 75 -3.30 4.92 -5.25
CA GLU A 75 -3.41 6.27 -5.81
C GLU A 75 -2.69 6.37 -7.17
N MET A 76 -1.62 5.58 -7.38
CA MET A 76 -0.84 5.53 -8.61
C MET A 76 -0.28 4.12 -8.87
N ASP A 77 0.16 3.88 -10.09
CA ASP A 77 0.74 2.61 -10.54
C ASP A 77 2.29 2.65 -10.60
N PHE A 78 2.94 1.53 -10.93
CA PHE A 78 4.40 1.43 -10.99
C PHE A 78 5.05 2.14 -12.19
N HIS A 79 4.25 2.71 -13.10
CA HIS A 79 4.70 3.53 -14.22
C HIS A 79 4.49 5.04 -13.96
N GLY A 80 3.83 5.41 -12.86
CA GLY A 80 3.48 6.78 -12.50
C GLY A 80 2.16 7.27 -13.11
N ASN A 81 1.28 6.36 -13.52
CA ASN A 81 -0.07 6.72 -13.93
C ASN A 81 -0.96 6.88 -12.68
N ALA A 82 -1.75 7.95 -12.64
CA ALA A 82 -2.74 8.15 -11.58
C ALA A 82 -3.87 7.12 -11.68
N LEU A 83 -4.23 6.52 -10.55
CA LEU A 83 -5.32 5.56 -10.44
C LEU A 83 -6.51 6.18 -9.69
N GLN A 84 -6.32 6.55 -8.43
CA GLN A 84 -7.38 7.10 -7.57
C GLN A 84 -6.95 8.41 -6.95
N LYS A 85 -7.92 9.32 -6.77
CA LYS A 85 -7.69 10.64 -6.17
C LYS A 85 -8.44 10.73 -4.84
N LEU A 86 -7.69 10.82 -3.74
CA LEU A 86 -8.23 10.92 -2.39
C LEU A 86 -8.95 12.25 -2.15
N GLY A 87 -9.94 12.22 -1.24
CA GLY A 87 -10.70 13.38 -0.77
C GLY A 87 -11.83 13.88 -1.69
N LEU A 88 -12.14 13.21 -2.79
CA LEU A 88 -13.12 13.67 -3.79
C LEU A 88 -14.27 12.70 -4.09
N GLN A 89 -14.38 11.58 -3.37
CA GLN A 89 -15.33 10.53 -3.72
C GLN A 89 -16.46 10.37 -2.71
N ASP A 90 -17.69 10.42 -3.22
CA ASP A 90 -18.90 10.06 -2.48
C ASP A 90 -19.07 8.54 -2.33
N GLU A 91 -18.37 7.76 -3.16
CA GLU A 91 -18.33 6.30 -3.15
C GLU A 91 -17.10 5.76 -2.40
N VAL A 92 -17.14 4.48 -2.04
CA VAL A 92 -16.06 3.75 -1.37
C VAL A 92 -14.86 3.63 -2.32
N TYR A 93 -13.65 3.92 -1.84
CA TYR A 93 -12.44 3.73 -2.65
C TYR A 93 -12.19 2.25 -2.93
N SER A 94 -11.51 1.96 -4.03
CA SER A 94 -10.97 0.62 -4.24
C SER A 94 -9.73 0.43 -3.38
N TYR A 95 -9.77 -0.53 -2.47
CA TYR A 95 -8.65 -0.93 -1.60
C TYR A 95 -7.98 -2.19 -2.10
N ILE A 96 -6.64 -2.21 -1.98
CA ILE A 96 -5.81 -3.39 -2.12
C ILE A 96 -5.19 -3.75 -0.77
N PHE A 97 -5.33 -5.02 -0.38
CA PHE A 97 -4.69 -5.61 0.80
C PHE A 97 -3.36 -6.23 0.37
N PHE A 98 -2.34 -6.13 1.20
CA PHE A 98 -1.06 -6.77 0.93
C PHE A 98 -0.42 -7.34 2.18
N ASN A 99 0.18 -8.52 2.03
CA ASN A 99 0.81 -9.25 3.11
C ASN A 99 2.05 -9.98 2.61
N CYS A 100 3.13 -9.94 3.39
CA CYS A 100 4.31 -10.75 3.17
C CYS A 100 4.41 -11.84 4.25
N ILE A 101 4.42 -13.10 3.83
CA ILE A 101 4.44 -14.28 4.69
C ILE A 101 5.75 -15.01 4.49
N SER A 102 6.42 -15.38 5.58
CA SER A 102 7.59 -16.27 5.57
C SER A 102 7.19 -17.65 6.08
N TYR A 103 7.61 -18.72 5.39
CA TYR A 103 7.36 -20.10 5.80
C TYR A 103 8.45 -21.03 5.26
N GLU A 104 8.91 -21.98 6.07
CA GLU A 104 9.83 -23.07 5.65
C GLU A 104 11.07 -22.62 4.85
N GLY A 105 11.68 -21.49 5.22
CA GLY A 105 12.85 -20.95 4.51
C GLY A 105 12.53 -20.26 3.17
N LYS A 106 11.25 -20.10 2.84
CA LYS A 106 10.67 -19.44 1.68
C LYS A 106 9.73 -18.31 2.13
N GLY A 107 8.96 -17.77 1.20
CA GLY A 107 7.85 -16.89 1.52
C GLY A 107 6.92 -16.64 0.35
N CYS A 108 5.92 -15.80 0.56
CA CYS A 108 5.11 -15.23 -0.50
C CYS A 108 4.76 -13.78 -0.18
N PHE A 109 4.59 -12.97 -1.22
CA PHE A 109 3.97 -11.66 -1.14
C PHE A 109 2.62 -11.74 -1.83
N VAL A 110 1.55 -11.46 -1.10
CA VAL A 110 0.18 -11.62 -1.56
C VAL A 110 -0.48 -10.26 -1.61
N PHE A 111 -0.96 -9.87 -2.79
CA PHE A 111 -1.94 -8.82 -2.95
C PHE A 111 -3.33 -9.43 -3.05
N SER A 112 -4.31 -8.82 -2.41
CA SER A 112 -5.72 -9.24 -2.47
C SER A 112 -6.62 -8.03 -2.65
N TRP A 113 -7.76 -8.19 -3.31
CA TRP A 113 -8.79 -7.15 -3.40
C TRP A 113 -10.17 -7.78 -3.61
N LEU A 114 -11.22 -7.06 -3.21
CA LEU A 114 -12.60 -7.44 -3.51
C LEU A 114 -12.84 -7.37 -5.02
N THR A 115 -13.66 -8.27 -5.57
CA THR A 115 -14.02 -8.24 -7.00
C THR A 115 -14.60 -6.90 -7.44
N ASP A 116 -15.29 -6.19 -6.54
CA ASP A 116 -15.89 -4.89 -6.82
C ASP A 116 -14.84 -3.77 -6.95
N HIS A 117 -13.62 -4.01 -6.45
CA HIS A 117 -12.49 -3.07 -6.51
C HIS A 117 -11.59 -3.29 -7.74
N ASP A 118 -11.95 -4.24 -8.60
CA ASP A 118 -11.10 -4.72 -9.69
C ASP A 118 -10.71 -3.62 -10.69
N GLY A 119 -11.57 -2.62 -10.91
CA GLY A 119 -11.33 -1.56 -11.90
C GLY A 119 -10.04 -0.74 -11.69
N TYR A 120 -9.61 -0.58 -10.43
CA TYR A 120 -8.35 0.08 -10.09
C TYR A 120 -7.28 -0.91 -9.62
N CYS A 121 -7.66 -1.94 -8.85
CA CYS A 121 -6.70 -2.91 -8.32
C CYS A 121 -6.05 -3.77 -9.42
N SER A 122 -6.79 -4.15 -10.47
CA SER A 122 -6.21 -4.88 -11.61
C SER A 122 -5.14 -4.05 -12.31
N LYS A 123 -5.40 -2.76 -12.61
CA LYS A 123 -4.42 -1.85 -13.24
C LYS A 123 -3.16 -1.69 -12.42
N PHE A 124 -3.31 -1.55 -11.10
CA PHE A 124 -2.17 -1.50 -10.18
C PHE A 124 -1.31 -2.76 -10.29
N ILE A 125 -1.94 -3.94 -10.21
CA ILE A 125 -1.26 -5.24 -10.30
C ILE A 125 -0.66 -5.49 -11.68
N ASP A 126 -1.36 -5.15 -12.76
CA ASP A 126 -0.87 -5.29 -14.12
C ASP A 126 0.41 -4.48 -14.34
N SER A 127 0.47 -3.24 -13.81
CA SER A 127 1.69 -2.42 -13.88
C SER A 127 2.86 -3.03 -13.11
N LEU A 128 2.60 -3.72 -12.00
CA LEU A 128 3.63 -4.45 -11.24
C LEU A 128 4.09 -5.70 -11.99
N LEU A 129 3.15 -6.46 -12.56
CA LEU A 129 3.43 -7.67 -13.32
C LEU A 129 4.18 -7.40 -14.62
N ALA A 130 4.03 -6.20 -15.19
CA ALA A 130 4.76 -5.75 -16.37
C ALA A 130 6.26 -5.50 -16.12
N LEU A 131 6.70 -5.39 -14.86
CA LEU A 131 8.11 -5.21 -14.51
C LEU A 131 8.90 -6.52 -14.67
N SER A 132 10.20 -6.40 -14.98
CA SER A 132 11.12 -7.54 -15.01
C SER A 132 11.28 -8.20 -13.62
N ASP A 133 11.72 -9.46 -13.56
CA ASP A 133 11.91 -10.20 -12.30
C ASP A 133 12.82 -9.47 -11.32
N ASP A 134 13.89 -8.89 -11.83
CA ASP A 134 14.84 -8.12 -11.01
C ASP A 134 14.21 -6.82 -10.46
N GLN A 135 13.29 -6.21 -11.20
CA GLN A 135 12.65 -4.94 -10.80
C GLN A 135 11.48 -5.12 -9.84
N VAL A 136 10.75 -6.24 -9.88
CA VAL A 136 9.57 -6.45 -9.03
C VAL A 136 9.93 -6.44 -7.55
N SER A 137 11.03 -7.09 -7.15
CA SER A 137 11.45 -7.09 -5.75
C SER A 137 11.67 -5.66 -5.25
N ASP A 138 12.40 -4.85 -6.02
CA ASP A 138 12.69 -3.46 -5.63
C ASP A 138 11.43 -2.59 -5.63
N ALA A 139 10.51 -2.83 -6.58
CA ALA A 139 9.24 -2.15 -6.65
C ALA A 139 8.36 -2.43 -5.42
N ILE A 140 8.31 -3.69 -4.97
CA ILE A 140 7.60 -4.05 -3.74
C ILE A 140 8.24 -3.37 -2.53
N VAL A 141 9.57 -3.30 -2.42
CA VAL A 141 10.25 -2.58 -1.33
C VAL A 141 9.86 -1.10 -1.32
N ARG A 142 9.95 -0.42 -2.47
CA ARG A 142 9.50 0.98 -2.62
C ARG A 142 8.06 1.14 -2.17
N PHE A 143 7.17 0.25 -2.62
CA PHE A 143 5.76 0.27 -2.26
C PHE A 143 5.54 0.12 -0.76
N CYS A 144 6.14 -0.89 -0.12
CA CYS A 144 5.98 -1.12 1.31
C CYS A 144 6.40 0.08 2.14
N TYR A 145 7.56 0.67 1.85
CA TYR A 145 8.05 1.82 2.62
C TYR A 145 7.38 3.14 2.30
N SER A 146 6.68 3.26 1.15
CA SER A 146 5.91 4.47 0.83
C SER A 146 4.51 4.42 1.43
N PHE A 147 3.90 3.24 1.54
CA PHE A 147 2.48 3.10 1.89
C PHE A 147 2.22 2.32 3.19
N SER A 148 3.26 1.86 3.89
CA SER A 148 3.09 1.14 5.16
C SER A 148 4.18 1.48 6.17
N GLU A 149 3.79 2.25 7.20
CA GLU A 149 4.62 2.46 8.39
C GLU A 149 4.93 1.14 9.13
N ASN A 150 4.10 0.10 8.95
CA ASN A 150 4.23 -1.19 9.62
C ASN A 150 5.09 -2.20 8.83
N THR A 151 6.16 -1.74 8.18
CA THR A 151 7.10 -2.61 7.46
C THR A 151 8.26 -3.02 8.35
N TRP A 152 8.32 -4.30 8.73
CA TRP A 152 9.45 -4.87 9.47
C TRP A 152 10.61 -5.20 8.52
N ALA A 153 11.85 -5.06 9.03
CA ALA A 153 13.07 -5.36 8.30
C ALA A 153 14.04 -6.24 9.11
N LEU A 154 14.68 -7.19 8.43
CA LEU A 154 15.79 -7.95 8.99
C LEU A 154 16.99 -7.02 9.23
N PRO A 155 17.55 -6.93 10.45
CA PRO A 155 18.64 -6.01 10.75
C PRO A 155 19.87 -6.18 9.84
N SER A 156 20.27 -7.43 9.57
CA SER A 156 21.41 -7.69 8.69
C SER A 156 21.17 -7.27 7.24
N TRP A 157 19.92 -7.32 6.76
CA TRP A 157 19.58 -6.78 5.45
C TRP A 157 19.68 -5.26 5.44
N TRP A 158 19.07 -4.59 6.43
CA TRP A 158 19.17 -3.14 6.57
C TRP A 158 20.63 -2.70 6.61
N ASP A 159 21.44 -3.33 7.45
CA ASP A 159 22.86 -2.98 7.60
C ASP A 159 23.65 -3.15 6.31
N SER A 160 23.30 -4.14 5.49
CA SER A 160 23.93 -4.40 4.19
C SER A 160 23.59 -3.38 3.10
N LEU A 161 22.52 -2.58 3.26
CA LEU A 161 22.13 -1.58 2.28
C LEU A 161 23.17 -0.45 2.18
N SER A 162 23.38 0.01 0.94
CA SER A 162 24.16 1.22 0.68
C SER A 162 23.53 2.45 1.35
N LYS A 163 24.35 3.46 1.67
CA LYS A 163 23.85 4.72 2.24
C LYS A 163 22.73 5.36 1.39
N PRO A 164 22.86 5.47 0.05
CA PRO A 164 21.77 6.00 -0.78
C PRO A 164 20.47 5.19 -0.71
N ALA A 165 20.56 3.85 -0.61
CA ALA A 165 19.36 3.01 -0.48
C ALA A 165 18.65 3.21 0.87
N LYS A 166 19.42 3.39 1.95
CA LYS A 166 18.88 3.72 3.28
C LYS A 166 18.20 5.08 3.29
N GLU A 167 18.83 6.08 2.66
CA GLU A 167 18.27 7.43 2.50
C GLU A 167 16.97 7.39 1.70
N SER A 168 16.92 6.67 0.58
CA SER A 168 15.68 6.47 -0.21
C SER A 168 14.55 5.85 0.62
N ILE A 169 14.83 4.84 1.45
CA ILE A 169 13.83 4.27 2.37
C ILE A 169 13.39 5.32 3.41
N GLY A 170 14.34 6.08 3.98
CA GLY A 170 14.04 7.12 4.96
C GLY A 170 13.12 8.22 4.42
N ASP A 171 13.37 8.67 3.19
CA ASP A 171 12.53 9.67 2.52
C ASP A 171 11.10 9.17 2.26
N ARG A 172 10.95 7.86 1.99
CA ARG A 172 9.66 7.21 1.76
C ARG A 172 8.82 7.09 3.02
N LEU A 173 9.44 6.83 4.16
CA LEU A 173 8.76 6.77 5.46
C LEU A 173 8.09 8.10 5.85
N MET A 174 8.52 9.21 5.24
CA MET A 174 7.90 10.52 5.46
C MET A 174 6.69 10.76 4.56
N GLN A 175 6.51 9.97 3.50
CA GLN A 175 5.39 10.08 2.57
C GLN A 175 4.10 9.56 3.21
N GLY A 176 2.95 10.08 2.76
CA GLY A 176 1.64 9.73 3.31
C GLY A 176 1.33 10.44 4.64
N THR A 177 2.25 11.27 5.15
CA THR A 177 1.98 12.14 6.29
C THR A 177 1.18 13.38 5.86
N PRO A 178 0.46 14.06 6.77
CA PRO A 178 -0.22 15.32 6.44
C PRO A 178 0.69 16.41 5.86
N MET A 179 2.00 16.27 6.06
CA MET A 179 3.02 17.22 5.60
C MET A 179 3.68 16.81 4.26
N ALA A 180 3.49 15.57 3.80
CA ALA A 180 4.11 15.06 2.59
C ALA A 180 3.19 14.06 1.88
N ILE A 181 2.51 14.55 0.84
CA ILE A 181 1.68 13.75 -0.07
C ILE A 181 2.60 12.83 -0.89
N HIS A 182 2.10 11.65 -1.28
CA HIS A 182 2.80 10.77 -2.21
C HIS A 182 3.08 11.49 -3.55
N PRO A 183 4.36 11.60 -3.98
CA PRO A 183 4.67 12.00 -5.34
C PRO A 183 4.08 11.01 -6.34
N ILE A 184 3.57 11.49 -7.48
CA ILE A 184 2.96 10.63 -8.50
C ILE A 184 3.91 9.56 -9.06
N ASP A 185 5.22 9.82 -9.00
CA ASP A 185 6.29 8.95 -9.45
C ASP A 185 6.95 8.16 -8.31
N CYS A 186 6.39 8.15 -7.10
CA CYS A 186 7.03 7.51 -5.95
C CYS A 186 7.30 6.01 -6.18
N LEU A 187 6.47 5.32 -6.98
CA LEU A 187 6.63 3.90 -7.28
C LEU A 187 7.55 3.57 -8.46
N LYS A 188 7.96 4.57 -9.26
CA LYS A 188 8.83 4.35 -10.42
C LYS A 188 10.21 3.85 -10.00
N ASP A 189 10.90 3.17 -10.92
CA ASP A 189 12.26 2.69 -10.68
C ASP A 189 13.20 3.88 -10.40
N ASP A 190 13.80 3.87 -9.21
CA ASP A 190 14.75 4.85 -8.71
C ASP A 190 16.20 4.33 -8.80
N ASN A 191 16.42 3.21 -9.49
CA ASN A 191 17.69 2.52 -9.65
C ASN A 191 18.31 1.97 -8.35
N HIS A 192 17.57 1.97 -7.24
CA HIS A 192 18.00 1.27 -6.03
C HIS A 192 17.70 -0.22 -6.14
N ARG A 193 18.72 -1.04 -5.80
CA ARG A 193 18.63 -2.50 -5.73
C ARG A 193 18.65 -2.92 -4.27
N PHE A 194 17.51 -3.31 -3.74
CA PHE A 194 17.32 -3.63 -2.33
C PHE A 194 17.56 -5.11 -2.04
N ASN A 195 17.36 -6.00 -3.01
CA ASN A 195 17.54 -7.45 -2.88
C ASN A 195 16.85 -8.03 -1.63
N ALA A 196 15.68 -7.49 -1.27
CA ALA A 196 14.94 -7.91 -0.08
C ALA A 196 14.21 -9.24 -0.29
N MET A 197 13.94 -9.62 -1.54
CA MET A 197 13.14 -10.77 -1.90
C MET A 197 13.66 -11.38 -3.20
N ARG A 198 13.48 -12.69 -3.37
CA ARG A 198 13.80 -13.41 -4.61
C ARG A 198 12.55 -14.06 -5.17
N ILE A 199 11.97 -13.46 -6.19
CA ILE A 199 10.74 -13.94 -6.83
C ILE A 199 11.03 -15.21 -7.62
N SER A 200 10.27 -16.27 -7.39
CA SER A 200 10.37 -17.54 -8.12
C SER A 200 9.17 -17.83 -9.02
N LYS A 201 7.99 -17.29 -8.68
CA LYS A 201 6.76 -17.46 -9.45
C LYS A 201 5.86 -16.24 -9.23
N ARG A 202 5.09 -15.87 -10.25
CA ARG A 202 4.02 -14.88 -10.19
C ARG A 202 2.73 -15.52 -10.67
N GLU A 203 1.65 -15.37 -9.92
CA GLU A 203 0.38 -16.02 -10.25
C GLU A 203 -0.80 -15.11 -9.88
N LEU A 204 -1.63 -14.80 -10.88
CA LEU A 204 -2.96 -14.26 -10.65
C LEU A 204 -3.88 -15.43 -10.30
N ARG A 205 -4.50 -15.38 -9.12
CA ARG A 205 -5.45 -16.37 -8.65
C ARG A 205 -6.83 -15.73 -8.55
N VAL A 206 -7.76 -16.26 -9.31
CA VAL A 206 -9.18 -15.95 -9.23
C VAL A 206 -9.86 -17.20 -8.73
N HIS A 207 -10.55 -17.12 -7.59
CA HIS A 207 -11.35 -18.23 -7.10
C HIS A 207 -12.62 -18.34 -7.94
N GLU A 208 -12.77 -19.45 -8.68
CA GLU A 208 -14.03 -19.82 -9.31
C GLU A 208 -14.92 -20.54 -8.28
N LYS A 209 -16.25 -20.35 -8.35
CA LYS A 209 -17.17 -21.07 -7.46
C LYS A 209 -17.08 -22.58 -7.75
N THR A 210 -16.76 -23.35 -6.71
CA THR A 210 -16.82 -24.83 -6.73
C THR A 210 -18.24 -25.32 -6.56
#